data_AF-A0A968UXR5-F1
#
_entry.id   AF-A0A968UXR5-F1
#
_cell.length_a   1.000
_cell.length_b   1.000
_cell.length_c   1.000
_cell.angle_alpha   90.00
_cell.angle_beta   90.00
_cell.angle_gamma   90.00
#
_symmetry.space_group_name_H-M   'P 1'
#
loop_
_entity.id
_entity.type
_entity.pdbx_description
1 polymer ?
#
loop_
_entity_poly.entity_id
_entity_poly.type
_entity_poly.pdbx_seq_one_letter_code
_entity_poly.pdbx_strand_id
1 'polypeptide(L)'
;MIILGKAPIGEEGGVDAIEGIPSTETRIQYGGTIPTDNSGILKYVSIRHGGSVLGADNEINGLTLGGVGSGTEIDYVEIFATKDDGIEIFGGTVNPKHIVTAFVGDDGFDVDESWSGFSQFVFGIAANEHAIEYDGTEDADFTCATEPVGRIYNGTFIGDPANSISRGARIRSNGSVQIWNSIFADINDYIYRFDANSCGANAVAGNIVAPGFRTLVNGTQPTIFDVAQVNPDFGGISRLPNGGLDPRPNLNSPIFTGVATPASNEAEVVNYRGAFDCDNWMKGWSALSQYGYFGELATCTSSTYQENENGVAVSTYPNPVYGFNTNVSFELPQASDVTLKLYDMTGKLVVANDLGRAAAGTNNATLNVGQLLSGLYVLAVETSFGTVTQKITVFNR
;
A
#
# COMPACT_ATOMS: atom_id res chain seq x y z
N MET A 1 17.38 11.14 0.58
CA MET A 1 17.81 10.64 1.92
C MET A 1 18.28 9.22 1.73
N ILE A 2 19.40 8.81 2.32
CA ILE A 2 20.01 7.50 2.03
C ILE A 2 20.11 6.70 3.32
N ILE A 3 19.57 5.47 3.30
CA ILE A 3 19.68 4.49 4.39
C ILE A 3 20.37 3.25 3.83
N LEU A 4 21.48 2.87 4.46
CA LEU A 4 22.28 1.72 4.05
C LEU A 4 22.19 0.64 5.13
N GLY A 5 21.98 -0.60 4.71
CA GLY A 5 21.88 -1.77 5.56
C GLY A 5 22.80 -2.90 5.12
N LYS A 6 22.68 -4.02 5.81
CA LYS A 6 23.51 -5.23 5.64
C LYS A 6 22.74 -6.45 5.16
N ALA A 7 21.53 -6.25 4.66
CA ALA A 7 20.73 -7.32 4.09
C ALA A 7 21.27 -7.75 2.72
N PRO A 8 20.99 -9.00 2.29
CA PRO A 8 21.36 -9.47 0.97
C PRO A 8 20.76 -8.60 -0.13
N ILE A 9 21.55 -8.37 -1.17
CA ILE A 9 21.20 -7.62 -2.39
C ILE A 9 21.45 -8.52 -3.61
N GLY A 10 20.93 -8.14 -4.76
CA GLY A 10 21.13 -8.85 -6.02
C GLY A 10 22.37 -8.39 -6.80
N GLU A 11 23.36 -7.80 -6.14
CA GLU A 11 24.66 -7.44 -6.73
C GLU A 11 25.68 -8.60 -6.62
N GLU A 12 26.54 -8.74 -7.64
CA GLU A 12 27.63 -9.72 -7.65
C GLU A 12 28.55 -9.55 -6.43
N GLY A 13 28.71 -10.62 -5.65
CA GLY A 13 29.49 -10.57 -4.40
C GLY A 13 28.73 -9.97 -3.20
N GLY A 14 27.49 -9.51 -3.38
CA GLY A 14 26.55 -9.16 -2.33
C GLY A 14 26.83 -7.86 -1.58
N VAL A 15 27.66 -6.98 -2.14
CA VAL A 15 27.98 -5.64 -1.59
C VAL A 15 28.17 -4.69 -2.76
N ASP A 16 27.54 -3.51 -2.68
CA ASP A 16 27.79 -2.42 -3.63
C ASP A 16 27.98 -1.07 -2.93
N ALA A 17 28.21 -0.01 -3.71
CA ALA A 17 28.36 1.37 -3.30
C ALA A 17 27.27 2.22 -3.96
N ILE A 18 26.55 3.01 -3.15
CA ILE A 18 25.42 3.78 -3.69
C ILE A 18 25.83 4.66 -4.86
N GLU A 19 24.99 4.66 -5.88
CA GLU A 19 25.26 5.44 -7.07
C GLU A 19 25.25 6.95 -6.79
N GLY A 20 25.82 7.67 -7.74
CA GLY A 20 25.98 9.11 -7.70
C GLY A 20 26.99 9.70 -6.74
N ILE A 21 27.58 8.89 -5.86
CA ILE A 21 28.64 9.33 -4.96
C ILE A 21 29.99 8.76 -5.42
N PRO A 22 31.09 9.55 -5.46
CA PRO A 22 32.38 9.03 -5.90
C PRO A 22 32.81 7.78 -5.14
N SER A 23 33.21 6.73 -5.85
CA SER A 23 33.59 5.41 -5.29
C SER A 23 34.78 5.44 -4.32
N THR A 24 35.49 6.57 -4.23
CA THR A 24 36.50 6.81 -3.19
C THR A 24 35.88 7.05 -1.80
N GLU A 25 34.59 7.37 -1.73
CA GLU A 25 33.84 7.42 -0.48
C GLU A 25 33.54 6.00 -0.02
N THR A 26 33.98 5.62 1.16
CA THR A 26 33.79 4.24 1.66
C THR A 26 32.53 4.08 2.50
N ARG A 27 31.88 5.18 2.90
CA ARG A 27 30.66 5.16 3.74
C ARG A 27 29.38 4.85 2.96
N ILE A 28 29.47 4.77 1.64
CA ILE A 28 28.34 4.48 0.74
C ILE A 28 28.12 3.00 0.49
N GLN A 29 28.92 2.13 1.11
CA GLN A 29 28.79 0.70 0.93
C GLN A 29 27.54 0.16 1.64
N TYR A 30 26.79 -0.70 0.95
CA TYR A 30 25.64 -1.42 1.46
C TYR A 30 25.67 -2.89 1.02
N GLY A 31 24.73 -3.67 1.54
CA GLY A 31 24.65 -5.09 1.26
C GLY A 31 25.38 -5.94 2.31
N GLY A 32 25.14 -7.24 2.25
CA GLY A 32 25.69 -8.20 3.19
C GLY A 32 24.87 -9.47 3.29
N THR A 33 24.90 -10.09 4.46
CA THR A 33 24.31 -11.42 4.68
C THR A 33 23.27 -11.45 5.79
N ILE A 34 22.81 -10.29 6.27
CA ILE A 34 21.94 -10.16 7.45
C ILE A 34 20.54 -9.70 7.00
N PRO A 35 19.64 -10.60 6.59
CA PRO A 35 18.29 -10.23 6.14
C PRO A 35 17.45 -9.58 7.24
N THR A 36 17.80 -9.75 8.51
CA THR A 36 17.11 -9.10 9.63
C THR A 36 17.86 -7.89 10.16
N ASP A 37 18.75 -7.28 9.36
CA ASP A 37 19.44 -6.05 9.74
C ASP A 37 18.43 -4.95 10.12
N ASN A 38 18.81 -4.12 11.07
CA ASN A 38 17.96 -3.06 11.60
C ASN A 38 18.69 -1.72 11.49
N SER A 39 18.27 -0.92 10.51
CA SER A 39 18.78 0.42 10.24
C SER A 39 18.01 1.51 11.00
N GLY A 40 17.04 1.15 11.84
CA GLY A 40 16.27 2.04 12.70
C GLY A 40 14.78 2.10 12.38
N ILE A 41 14.18 3.24 12.72
CA ILE A 41 12.75 3.52 12.54
C ILE A 41 12.62 4.84 11.79
N LEU A 42 11.89 4.83 10.67
CA LEU A 42 11.49 5.99 9.91
C LEU A 42 9.96 6.03 9.85
N LYS A 43 9.35 6.88 10.69
CA LYS A 43 7.90 6.96 10.83
C LYS A 43 7.36 8.39 10.85
N TYR A 44 6.31 8.66 10.08
CA TYR A 44 5.72 10.00 9.89
C TYR A 44 6.76 11.03 9.43
N VAL A 45 7.44 10.71 8.33
CA VAL A 45 8.49 11.57 7.74
C VAL A 45 8.07 12.02 6.35
N SER A 46 8.25 13.32 6.07
CA SER A 46 8.03 13.89 4.76
C SER A 46 9.35 14.45 4.22
N ILE A 47 9.86 13.83 3.16
CA ILE A 47 11.09 14.16 2.46
C ILE A 47 10.71 14.99 1.24
N ARG A 48 11.09 16.25 1.21
CA ARG A 48 10.59 17.21 0.20
C ARG A 48 11.74 17.84 -0.56
N HIS A 49 11.54 18.04 -1.86
CA HIS A 49 12.49 18.75 -2.71
C HIS A 49 13.90 18.13 -2.66
N GLY A 50 13.92 16.80 -2.50
CA GLY A 50 15.14 16.00 -2.49
C GLY A 50 15.66 15.75 -3.90
N GLY A 51 16.90 15.29 -3.96
CA GLY A 51 17.62 15.03 -5.19
C GLY A 51 18.39 16.21 -5.73
N SER A 52 19.54 15.91 -6.32
CA SER A 52 20.49 16.86 -6.86
C SER A 52 21.22 16.20 -8.01
N VAL A 53 21.42 16.94 -9.09
CA VAL A 53 22.25 16.52 -10.23
C VAL A 53 23.70 16.51 -9.76
N LEU A 54 24.31 15.33 -9.67
CA LEU A 54 25.71 15.13 -9.32
C LEU A 54 26.58 14.87 -10.56
N GLY A 55 25.96 14.41 -11.66
CA GLY A 55 26.56 14.22 -12.97
C GLY A 55 25.52 14.24 -14.09
N ALA A 56 25.90 13.86 -15.32
CA ALA A 56 24.91 13.57 -16.35
C ALA A 56 24.32 12.18 -16.06
N ASP A 57 23.00 12.08 -16.02
CA ASP A 57 22.26 10.85 -15.69
C ASP A 57 22.72 10.26 -14.34
N ASN A 58 22.81 11.13 -13.34
CA ASN A 58 23.38 10.82 -12.04
C ASN A 58 22.84 11.85 -11.02
N GLU A 59 21.72 11.47 -10.43
CA GLU A 59 20.98 12.23 -9.45
C GLU A 59 20.93 11.42 -8.13
N ILE A 60 20.40 12.01 -7.05
CA ILE A 60 20.15 11.26 -5.81
C ILE A 60 18.64 11.19 -5.64
N ASN A 61 18.15 10.03 -5.23
CA ASN A 61 16.72 9.80 -5.05
C ASN A 61 16.12 10.43 -3.79
N GLY A 62 14.79 10.49 -3.77
CA GLY A 62 14.04 11.00 -2.63
C GLY A 62 14.33 10.23 -1.35
N LEU A 63 14.01 8.94 -1.39
CA LEU A 63 14.38 7.96 -0.38
C LEU A 63 15.10 6.78 -1.04
N THR A 64 16.39 6.66 -0.76
CA THR A 64 17.23 5.55 -1.20
C THR A 64 17.40 4.54 -0.08
N LEU A 65 17.13 3.26 -0.36
CA LEU A 65 17.26 2.14 0.57
C LEU A 65 18.22 1.08 0.01
N GLY A 66 19.50 1.16 0.37
CA GLY A 66 20.50 0.18 -0.06
C GLY A 66 20.63 -0.96 0.95
N GLY A 67 20.29 -2.20 0.56
CA GLY A 67 20.47 -3.40 1.38
C GLY A 67 19.79 -3.34 2.75
N VAL A 68 18.66 -2.63 2.87
CA VAL A 68 17.98 -2.44 4.17
C VAL A 68 17.25 -3.71 4.59
N GLY A 69 17.44 -4.11 5.85
CA GLY A 69 16.91 -5.35 6.41
C GLY A 69 15.48 -5.27 6.95
N SER A 70 14.82 -6.42 7.02
CA SER A 70 13.45 -6.59 7.54
C SER A 70 13.28 -6.22 9.02
N GLY A 71 14.38 -6.01 9.76
CA GLY A 71 14.34 -5.49 11.13
C GLY A 71 14.12 -3.98 11.22
N THR A 72 14.16 -3.27 10.09
CA THR A 72 13.97 -1.81 9.98
C THR A 72 12.50 -1.48 9.81
N GLU A 73 11.99 -0.49 10.55
CA GLU A 73 10.61 0.00 10.38
C GLU A 73 10.62 1.23 9.45
N ILE A 74 9.91 1.15 8.32
CA ILE A 74 9.63 2.27 7.43
C ILE A 74 8.12 2.31 7.23
N ASP A 75 7.46 3.33 7.80
CA ASP A 75 6.00 3.40 7.83
C ASP A 75 5.54 4.87 7.81
N TYR A 76 4.52 5.24 7.04
CA TYR A 76 4.07 6.64 6.89
C TYR A 76 5.22 7.57 6.45
N VAL A 77 5.72 7.34 5.24
CA VAL A 77 6.78 8.16 4.65
C VAL A 77 6.29 8.77 3.35
N GLU A 78 6.44 10.08 3.22
CA GLU A 78 6.12 10.81 2.01
C GLU A 78 7.39 11.33 1.35
N ILE A 79 7.46 11.18 0.04
CA ILE A 79 8.43 11.79 -0.84
C ILE A 79 7.68 12.74 -1.77
N PHE A 80 8.08 14.02 -1.74
CA PHE A 80 7.36 15.09 -2.42
C PHE A 80 8.29 15.96 -3.27
N ALA A 81 7.96 16.08 -4.55
CA ALA A 81 8.61 16.97 -5.50
C ALA A 81 10.14 16.81 -5.55
N THR A 82 10.60 15.57 -5.66
CA THR A 82 12.02 15.24 -5.82
C THR A 82 12.47 15.42 -7.26
N LYS A 83 13.77 15.57 -7.45
CA LYS A 83 14.38 15.79 -8.76
C LYS A 83 14.42 14.52 -9.62
N ASP A 84 14.46 13.39 -8.93
CA ASP A 84 14.66 12.03 -9.45
C ASP A 84 13.54 11.14 -8.88
N ASP A 85 13.82 9.89 -8.54
CA ASP A 85 12.82 8.97 -8.02
C ASP A 85 12.21 9.41 -6.69
N GLY A 86 11.03 8.87 -6.43
CA GLY A 86 10.36 8.94 -5.14
C GLY A 86 11.08 8.10 -4.10
N ILE A 87 10.92 6.79 -4.23
CA ILE A 87 11.63 5.80 -3.44
C ILE A 87 12.35 4.87 -4.39
N GLU A 88 13.56 4.48 -4.02
CA GLU A 88 14.38 3.57 -4.78
C GLU A 88 15.05 2.59 -3.82
N ILE A 89 14.92 1.31 -4.12
CA ILE A 89 15.36 0.19 -3.28
C ILE A 89 16.42 -0.59 -4.03
N PHE A 90 17.65 -0.58 -3.53
CA PHE A 90 18.73 -1.43 -4.04
C PHE A 90 18.82 -2.68 -3.16
N GLY A 91 18.21 -3.78 -3.58
CA GLY A 91 18.27 -5.02 -2.82
C GLY A 91 17.58 -4.98 -1.45
N GLY A 92 17.86 -5.99 -0.63
CA GLY A 92 17.41 -6.05 0.76
C GLY A 92 16.07 -6.75 0.99
N THR A 93 15.54 -6.58 2.19
CA THR A 93 14.38 -7.32 2.74
C THR A 93 13.44 -6.43 3.56
N VAL A 94 13.68 -5.12 3.54
CA VAL A 94 12.84 -4.13 4.23
C VAL A 94 11.39 -4.21 3.74
N ASN A 95 10.45 -3.88 4.63
CA ASN A 95 9.02 -3.95 4.31
C ASN A 95 8.31 -2.60 4.51
N PRO A 96 8.49 -1.61 3.60
CA PRO A 96 7.95 -0.27 3.77
C PRO A 96 6.41 -0.25 3.66
N LYS A 97 5.72 0.49 4.54
CA LYS A 97 4.26 0.64 4.50
C LYS A 97 3.86 2.11 4.46
N HIS A 98 2.66 2.42 3.95
CA HIS A 98 2.14 3.79 3.86
C HIS A 98 3.14 4.76 3.22
N ILE A 99 3.57 4.42 2.00
CA ILE A 99 4.54 5.20 1.22
C ILE A 99 3.80 6.12 0.26
N VAL A 100 4.18 7.38 0.23
CA VAL A 100 3.66 8.38 -0.71
C VAL A 100 4.77 8.85 -1.61
N THR A 101 4.57 8.82 -2.92
CA THR A 101 5.48 9.45 -3.90
C THR A 101 4.69 10.41 -4.79
N ALA A 102 4.96 11.70 -4.64
CA ALA A 102 4.14 12.75 -5.25
C ALA A 102 5.01 13.75 -6.03
N PHE A 103 4.69 13.92 -7.32
CA PHE A 103 5.35 14.88 -8.22
C PHE A 103 6.86 14.68 -8.36
N VAL A 104 7.30 13.43 -8.38
CA VAL A 104 8.71 13.04 -8.47
C VAL A 104 9.22 13.17 -9.90
N GLY A 105 10.53 13.37 -10.05
CA GLY A 105 11.13 13.80 -11.32
C GLY A 105 11.41 12.68 -12.30
N ASP A 106 11.44 11.44 -11.81
CA ASP A 106 11.52 10.22 -12.61
C ASP A 106 10.47 9.20 -12.15
N ASP A 107 10.88 8.11 -11.49
CA ASP A 107 10.02 6.99 -11.15
C ASP A 107 9.42 7.09 -9.75
N GLY A 108 8.16 6.65 -9.64
CA GLY A 108 7.39 6.73 -8.41
C GLY A 108 7.91 5.78 -7.33
N PHE A 109 8.18 4.54 -7.71
CA PHE A 109 8.68 3.48 -6.83
C PHE A 109 9.62 2.64 -7.68
N ASP A 110 10.91 2.73 -7.41
CA ASP A 110 11.94 2.04 -8.16
C ASP A 110 12.62 0.97 -7.30
N VAL A 111 13.08 -0.09 -7.97
CA VAL A 111 13.81 -1.20 -7.39
C VAL A 111 14.93 -1.58 -8.34
N ASP A 112 16.14 -1.57 -7.82
CA ASP A 112 17.33 -2.13 -8.46
C ASP A 112 17.86 -3.32 -7.67
N GLU A 113 18.63 -4.18 -8.36
CA GLU A 113 19.25 -5.37 -7.78
C GLU A 113 18.25 -6.33 -7.11
N SER A 114 17.01 -6.39 -7.62
CA SER A 114 15.88 -7.08 -7.01
C SER A 114 15.56 -6.65 -5.58
N TRP A 115 14.47 -7.18 -5.01
CA TRP A 115 14.13 -6.96 -3.62
C TRP A 115 13.38 -8.16 -3.04
N SER A 116 13.75 -8.58 -1.83
CA SER A 116 13.16 -9.75 -1.15
C SER A 116 12.24 -9.33 0.01
N GLY A 117 11.51 -8.23 -0.15
CA GLY A 117 10.54 -7.73 0.82
C GLY A 117 9.16 -7.50 0.22
N PHE A 118 8.33 -6.78 0.96
CA PHE A 118 7.04 -6.32 0.47
C PHE A 118 6.69 -4.89 0.90
N SER A 119 5.82 -4.23 0.14
CA SER A 119 5.25 -2.95 0.50
C SER A 119 3.73 -3.03 0.48
N GLN A 120 3.08 -2.28 1.37
CA GLN A 120 1.63 -2.20 1.42
C GLN A 120 1.15 -0.77 1.66
N PHE A 121 0.05 -0.40 1.00
CA PHE A 121 -0.53 0.95 1.04
C PHE A 121 0.41 1.99 0.43
N VAL A 122 0.71 1.83 -0.86
CA VAL A 122 1.55 2.76 -1.62
C VAL A 122 0.67 3.73 -2.40
N PHE A 123 0.89 5.03 -2.27
CA PHE A 123 0.22 6.05 -3.07
C PHE A 123 1.22 6.81 -3.93
N GLY A 124 1.10 6.69 -5.25
CA GLY A 124 1.87 7.45 -6.21
C GLY A 124 0.98 8.44 -6.96
N ILE A 125 1.42 9.70 -7.12
CA ILE A 125 0.75 10.67 -8.00
C ILE A 125 1.75 11.47 -8.83
N ALA A 126 1.52 11.48 -10.15
CA ALA A 126 2.28 12.26 -11.12
C ALA A 126 3.80 12.08 -11.03
N ALA A 127 4.26 10.82 -10.95
CA ALA A 127 5.62 10.48 -11.35
C ALA A 127 5.82 10.88 -12.82
N ASN A 128 7.04 11.30 -13.16
CA ASN A 128 7.32 11.85 -14.47
C ASN A 128 7.42 10.75 -15.55
N GLU A 129 7.94 9.58 -15.20
CA GLU A 129 8.03 8.44 -16.11
C GLU A 129 7.09 7.30 -15.70
N HIS A 130 7.51 6.44 -14.78
CA HIS A 130 6.78 5.25 -14.37
C HIS A 130 6.21 5.41 -12.96
N ALA A 131 5.03 4.83 -12.76
CA ALA A 131 4.51 4.64 -11.41
C ALA A 131 5.39 3.66 -10.61
N ILE A 132 5.89 2.62 -11.30
CA ILE A 132 6.79 1.62 -10.76
C ILE A 132 7.82 1.29 -11.85
N GLU A 133 9.10 1.31 -11.51
CA GLU A 133 10.13 0.58 -12.23
C GLU A 133 10.68 -0.54 -11.33
N TYR A 134 11.12 -1.62 -11.96
CA TYR A 134 11.61 -2.80 -11.26
C TYR A 134 12.64 -3.52 -12.11
N ASP A 135 13.88 -3.37 -11.69
CA ASP A 135 15.05 -4.05 -12.19
C ASP A 135 15.34 -5.27 -11.31
N GLY A 136 15.76 -6.33 -12.00
CA GLY A 136 16.13 -7.57 -11.36
C GLY A 136 17.54 -7.55 -10.83
N THR A 137 18.01 -8.75 -10.52
CA THR A 137 19.36 -9.01 -10.03
C THR A 137 20.43 -8.70 -11.08
N GLU A 138 21.54 -8.13 -10.64
CA GLU A 138 22.77 -7.92 -11.43
C GLU A 138 23.77 -9.07 -11.24
N ASP A 139 23.63 -9.84 -10.17
CA ASP A 139 24.37 -11.06 -9.88
C ASP A 139 24.08 -12.16 -10.92
N ALA A 140 25.14 -12.61 -11.59
CA ALA A 140 25.07 -13.55 -12.71
C ALA A 140 24.76 -15.00 -12.28
N ASP A 141 24.87 -15.33 -11.00
CA ASP A 141 24.53 -16.64 -10.43
C ASP A 141 23.02 -16.78 -10.22
N PHE A 142 22.25 -15.68 -10.21
CA PHE A 142 20.80 -15.76 -10.17
C PHE A 142 20.20 -16.12 -11.53
N THR A 143 19.11 -16.87 -11.44
CA THR A 143 18.28 -17.25 -12.58
C THR A 143 16.84 -16.85 -12.26
N CYS A 144 15.95 -16.87 -13.26
CA CYS A 144 14.52 -16.72 -13.01
C CYS A 144 13.93 -17.75 -12.03
N ALA A 145 14.64 -18.82 -11.66
CA ALA A 145 14.17 -19.75 -10.64
C ALA A 145 14.63 -19.38 -9.21
N THR A 146 15.65 -18.54 -9.07
CA THR A 146 16.32 -18.26 -7.79
C THR A 146 16.32 -16.78 -7.41
N GLU A 147 15.95 -15.90 -8.33
CA GLU A 147 15.91 -14.45 -8.11
C GLU A 147 14.92 -14.06 -6.99
N PRO A 148 15.26 -13.07 -6.16
CA PRO A 148 14.33 -12.50 -5.19
C PRO A 148 13.07 -11.93 -5.86
N VAL A 149 11.93 -12.06 -5.18
CA VAL A 149 10.64 -11.58 -5.67
C VAL A 149 10.05 -10.52 -4.74
N GLY A 150 10.05 -9.29 -5.22
CA GLY A 150 9.44 -8.15 -4.55
C GLY A 150 7.92 -8.23 -4.62
N ARG A 151 7.24 -7.69 -3.61
CA ARG A 151 5.77 -7.71 -3.52
C ARG A 151 5.21 -6.34 -3.20
N ILE A 152 4.20 -5.90 -3.96
CA ILE A 152 3.48 -4.65 -3.72
C ILE A 152 2.00 -4.98 -3.57
N TYR A 153 1.46 -4.69 -2.39
CA TYR A 153 0.06 -4.89 -2.05
C TYR A 153 -0.65 -3.53 -1.93
N ASN A 154 -1.88 -3.44 -2.43
CA ASN A 154 -2.73 -2.28 -2.16
C ASN A 154 -2.07 -0.95 -2.57
N GLY A 155 -1.59 -0.86 -3.81
CA GLY A 155 -1.05 0.39 -4.37
C GLY A 155 -2.12 1.19 -5.10
N THR A 156 -2.11 2.51 -4.99
CA THR A 156 -2.89 3.43 -5.85
C THR A 156 -1.93 4.37 -6.55
N PHE A 157 -1.79 4.21 -7.86
CA PHE A 157 -0.91 5.00 -8.71
C PHE A 157 -1.74 5.83 -9.69
N ILE A 158 -1.57 7.14 -9.63
CA ILE A 158 -2.28 8.11 -10.46
C ILE A 158 -1.26 8.81 -11.36
N GLY A 159 -1.32 8.59 -12.66
CA GLY A 159 -0.42 9.20 -13.63
C GLY A 159 -0.63 10.69 -13.84
N ASP A 160 -0.20 11.22 -14.97
CA ASP A 160 -0.60 12.53 -15.47
C ASP A 160 -1.08 12.42 -16.92
N PRO A 161 -2.38 12.64 -17.20
CA PRO A 161 -2.91 12.50 -18.55
C PRO A 161 -2.38 13.57 -19.51
N ALA A 162 -1.81 14.67 -18.99
CA ALA A 162 -1.14 15.68 -19.80
C ALA A 162 0.29 15.27 -20.20
N ASN A 163 0.89 14.31 -19.49
CA ASN A 163 2.20 13.78 -19.76
C ASN A 163 2.10 12.56 -20.69
N SER A 164 2.73 12.63 -21.87
CA SER A 164 2.72 11.53 -22.84
C SER A 164 3.52 10.31 -22.40
N ILE A 165 4.47 10.49 -21.47
CA ILE A 165 5.31 9.41 -20.96
C ILE A 165 4.89 8.91 -19.57
N SER A 166 3.69 9.30 -19.09
CA SER A 166 3.13 8.71 -17.86
C SER A 166 2.78 7.23 -18.07
N ARG A 167 3.53 6.36 -17.41
CA ARG A 167 3.49 4.89 -17.52
C ARG A 167 3.17 4.24 -16.18
N GLY A 168 2.67 3.01 -16.24
CA GLY A 168 2.38 2.18 -15.08
C GLY A 168 3.65 1.51 -14.56
N ALA A 169 3.66 0.18 -14.54
CA ALA A 169 4.79 -0.63 -14.09
C ALA A 169 5.66 -1.08 -15.25
N ARG A 170 6.97 -0.86 -15.16
CA ARG A 170 7.99 -1.44 -16.05
C ARG A 170 8.82 -2.47 -15.29
N ILE A 171 8.98 -3.65 -15.89
CA ILE A 171 9.75 -4.76 -15.31
C ILE A 171 10.82 -5.14 -16.32
N ARG A 172 12.09 -5.05 -15.93
CA ARG A 172 13.25 -5.26 -16.81
C ARG A 172 14.40 -5.93 -16.07
N SER A 173 15.49 -6.23 -16.79
CA SER A 173 16.77 -6.67 -16.20
C SER A 173 16.65 -7.91 -15.30
N ASN A 174 15.96 -8.94 -15.78
CA ASN A 174 15.54 -10.14 -15.02
C ASN A 174 14.45 -9.91 -13.97
N GLY A 175 14.02 -8.70 -13.70
CA GLY A 175 13.06 -8.37 -12.64
C GLY A 175 11.84 -9.28 -12.51
N SER A 176 11.51 -9.55 -11.24
CA SER A 176 10.39 -10.36 -10.82
C SER A 176 9.65 -9.70 -9.65
N VAL A 177 8.47 -9.13 -9.95
CA VAL A 177 7.63 -8.45 -8.95
C VAL A 177 6.20 -8.95 -8.99
N GLN A 178 5.59 -9.07 -7.81
CA GLN A 178 4.17 -9.38 -7.66
C GLN A 178 3.41 -8.15 -7.19
N ILE A 179 2.49 -7.67 -8.01
CA ILE A 179 1.63 -6.53 -7.70
C ILE A 179 0.20 -7.04 -7.51
N TRP A 180 -0.37 -6.79 -6.34
CA TRP A 180 -1.66 -7.33 -5.92
C TRP A 180 -2.60 -6.23 -5.43
N ASN A 181 -3.87 -6.32 -5.81
CA ASN A 181 -4.94 -5.44 -5.34
C ASN A 181 -4.62 -3.96 -5.56
N SER A 182 -4.02 -3.59 -6.68
CA SER A 182 -3.55 -2.22 -6.94
C SER A 182 -4.37 -1.51 -8.02
N ILE A 183 -4.30 -0.18 -8.06
CA ILE A 183 -5.02 0.69 -8.99
C ILE A 183 -4.00 1.50 -9.79
N PHE A 184 -4.17 1.56 -11.11
CA PHE A 184 -3.43 2.45 -12.01
C PHE A 184 -4.42 3.34 -12.75
N ALA A 185 -4.55 4.60 -12.35
CA ALA A 185 -5.45 5.57 -12.96
C ALA A 185 -4.68 6.66 -13.71
N ASP A 186 -5.30 7.28 -14.71
CA ASP A 186 -4.72 8.39 -15.49
C ASP A 186 -3.33 8.09 -16.11
N ILE A 187 -3.05 6.81 -16.42
CA ILE A 187 -1.83 6.38 -17.11
C ILE A 187 -2.03 6.51 -18.62
N ASN A 188 -1.11 7.20 -19.31
CA ASN A 188 -1.27 7.54 -20.72
C ASN A 188 -0.67 6.52 -21.68
N ASP A 189 0.48 5.92 -21.33
CA ASP A 189 1.22 5.02 -22.24
C ASP A 189 0.80 3.54 -22.07
N TYR A 190 1.35 2.85 -21.07
CA TYR A 190 1.03 1.46 -20.76
C TYR A 190 0.83 1.23 -19.26
N ILE A 191 -0.01 0.25 -18.88
CA ILE A 191 -0.14 -0.16 -17.47
C ILE A 191 0.98 -1.10 -17.06
N TYR A 192 1.32 -2.08 -17.91
CA TYR A 192 2.44 -2.99 -17.67
C TYR A 192 3.35 -3.06 -18.89
N ARG A 193 4.65 -3.05 -18.65
CA ARG A 193 5.66 -3.41 -19.64
C ARG A 193 6.61 -4.45 -19.06
N PHE A 194 6.71 -5.59 -19.75
CA PHE A 194 7.66 -6.64 -19.46
C PHE A 194 8.71 -6.66 -20.56
N ASP A 195 9.90 -6.13 -20.26
CA ASP A 195 11.01 -6.16 -21.20
C ASP A 195 11.47 -7.61 -21.44
N ALA A 196 12.04 -7.88 -22.61
CA ALA A 196 12.34 -9.25 -23.08
C ALA A 196 13.33 -10.02 -22.19
N ASN A 197 14.04 -9.32 -21.33
CA ASN A 197 14.98 -9.85 -20.35
C ASN A 197 14.38 -9.99 -18.94
N SER A 198 13.08 -9.80 -18.72
CA SER A 198 12.46 -9.99 -17.39
C SER A 198 12.18 -11.46 -17.07
N CYS A 199 12.17 -11.83 -15.78
CA CYS A 199 11.71 -13.13 -15.30
C CYS A 199 10.19 -13.20 -15.19
N GLY A 200 9.49 -12.77 -16.26
CA GLY A 200 8.04 -12.58 -16.33
C GLY A 200 7.17 -13.79 -15.98
N ALA A 201 7.73 -14.98 -15.80
CA ALA A 201 7.00 -16.13 -15.25
C ALA A 201 6.65 -15.97 -13.76
N ASN A 202 7.49 -15.27 -12.99
CA ASN A 202 7.31 -15.01 -11.57
C ASN A 202 6.59 -13.69 -11.29
N ALA A 203 6.58 -12.80 -12.28
CA ALA A 203 5.85 -11.55 -12.19
C ALA A 203 4.35 -11.83 -12.08
N VAL A 204 3.65 -11.06 -11.25
CA VAL A 204 2.20 -11.18 -11.08
C VAL A 204 1.56 -9.80 -11.16
N ALA A 205 0.48 -9.70 -11.95
CA ALA A 205 -0.47 -8.61 -11.87
C ALA A 205 -1.81 -9.19 -11.40
N GLY A 206 -2.04 -9.18 -10.09
CA GLY A 206 -3.16 -9.85 -9.46
C GLY A 206 -4.25 -8.86 -9.03
N ASN A 207 -5.41 -8.96 -9.65
CA ASN A 207 -6.59 -8.17 -9.30
C ASN A 207 -6.35 -6.65 -9.34
N ILE A 208 -5.84 -6.18 -10.48
CA ILE A 208 -5.53 -4.79 -10.73
C ILE A 208 -6.76 -4.05 -11.28
N VAL A 209 -6.93 -2.79 -10.92
CA VAL A 209 -7.92 -1.89 -11.52
C VAL A 209 -7.21 -0.85 -12.38
N ALA A 210 -7.54 -0.79 -13.66
CA ALA A 210 -6.92 0.15 -14.59
C ALA A 210 -7.96 0.82 -15.50
N PRO A 211 -8.53 1.98 -15.12
CA PRO A 211 -9.43 2.73 -15.98
C PRO A 211 -8.67 3.37 -17.15
N GLY A 212 -9.23 3.28 -18.36
CA GLY A 212 -8.95 4.23 -19.44
C GLY A 212 -7.51 4.27 -19.99
N PHE A 213 -6.78 3.15 -19.98
CA PHE A 213 -5.44 3.07 -20.56
C PHE A 213 -5.42 3.00 -22.09
N ARG A 214 -4.29 3.36 -22.71
CA ARG A 214 -4.02 3.07 -24.13
C ARG A 214 -3.57 1.63 -24.34
N THR A 215 -2.54 1.22 -23.62
CA THR A 215 -1.96 -0.13 -23.70
C THR A 215 -2.06 -0.84 -22.36
N LEU A 216 -2.65 -2.04 -22.32
CA LEU A 216 -2.73 -2.83 -21.08
C LEU A 216 -1.38 -3.44 -20.74
N VAL A 217 -0.79 -4.15 -21.71
CA VAL A 217 0.49 -4.84 -21.59
C VAL A 217 1.31 -4.57 -22.84
N ASN A 218 2.59 -4.24 -22.64
CA ASN A 218 3.62 -4.25 -23.65
C ASN A 218 4.63 -5.35 -23.31
N GLY A 219 4.95 -6.24 -24.26
CA GLY A 219 5.78 -7.42 -24.00
C GLY A 219 4.99 -8.69 -23.65
N THR A 220 5.66 -9.67 -23.07
CA THR A 220 5.08 -10.99 -22.76
C THR A 220 4.35 -10.95 -21.43
N GLN A 221 3.03 -11.21 -21.47
CA GLN A 221 2.19 -11.22 -20.27
C GLN A 221 2.56 -12.36 -19.31
N PRO A 222 2.56 -12.13 -17.98
CA PRO A 222 2.80 -13.17 -16.99
C PRO A 222 1.65 -14.18 -16.93
N THR A 223 1.91 -15.34 -16.33
CA THR A 223 0.92 -16.43 -16.19
C THR A 223 -0.29 -15.99 -15.36
N ILE A 224 -0.05 -15.21 -14.30
CA ILE A 224 -1.10 -14.62 -13.46
C ILE A 224 -1.20 -13.14 -13.81
N PHE A 225 -2.23 -12.81 -14.59
CA PHE A 225 -2.53 -11.45 -15.01
C PHE A 225 -4.05 -11.25 -15.01
N ASP A 226 -4.54 -10.67 -13.92
CA ASP A 226 -5.93 -10.36 -13.67
C ASP A 226 -6.09 -8.84 -13.52
N VAL A 227 -6.62 -8.20 -14.56
CA VAL A 227 -6.81 -6.76 -14.62
C VAL A 227 -8.23 -6.43 -15.05
N ALA A 228 -8.91 -5.65 -14.22
CA ALA A 228 -10.25 -5.16 -14.46
C ALA A 228 -10.22 -3.70 -14.97
N GLN A 229 -10.86 -3.47 -16.12
CA GLN A 229 -11.13 -2.13 -16.63
C GLN A 229 -12.39 -1.55 -15.98
N VAL A 230 -12.28 -1.16 -14.72
CA VAL A 230 -13.37 -0.50 -13.99
C VAL A 230 -12.92 0.85 -13.48
N ASN A 231 -13.85 1.81 -13.43
CA ASN A 231 -13.58 3.09 -12.77
C ASN A 231 -13.51 2.83 -11.25
N PRO A 232 -12.41 3.22 -10.56
CA PRO A 232 -12.31 3.08 -9.12
C PRO A 232 -13.23 4.02 -8.34
N ASP A 233 -13.92 4.95 -9.01
CA ASP A 233 -14.92 5.84 -8.42
C ASP A 233 -14.36 6.60 -7.21
N PHE A 234 -13.20 7.24 -7.41
CA PHE A 234 -12.57 8.09 -6.39
C PHE A 234 -13.40 9.34 -6.12
N GLY A 235 -13.25 9.90 -4.91
CA GLY A 235 -13.84 11.20 -4.56
C GLY A 235 -13.36 12.33 -5.46
N GLY A 236 -12.08 12.33 -5.85
CA GLY A 236 -11.53 13.26 -6.81
C GLY A 236 -10.06 13.01 -7.14
N ILE A 237 -9.66 13.37 -8.36
CA ILE A 237 -8.25 13.40 -8.76
C ILE A 237 -7.89 14.85 -9.08
N SER A 238 -6.87 15.36 -8.41
CA SER A 238 -6.27 16.67 -8.70
C SER A 238 -4.77 16.63 -8.48
N ARG A 239 -4.04 17.31 -9.36
CA ARG A 239 -2.59 17.53 -9.30
C ARG A 239 -2.26 18.94 -8.80
N LEU A 240 -3.28 19.69 -8.39
CA LEU A 240 -3.16 21.06 -7.91
C LEU A 240 -3.55 21.16 -6.43
N PRO A 241 -2.97 22.10 -5.67
CA PRO A 241 -3.33 22.39 -4.29
C PRO A 241 -4.67 23.15 -4.21
N ASN A 242 -5.76 22.52 -4.63
CA ASN A 242 -7.08 23.12 -4.77
C ASN A 242 -8.18 22.36 -4.00
N GLY A 243 -7.81 21.45 -3.10
CA GLY A 243 -8.75 20.56 -2.42
C GLY A 243 -9.45 19.56 -3.36
N GLY A 244 -8.95 19.37 -4.58
CA GLY A 244 -9.57 18.49 -5.57
C GLY A 244 -9.07 17.04 -5.51
N LEU A 245 -8.03 16.74 -4.73
CA LEU A 245 -7.50 15.39 -4.59
C LEU A 245 -8.22 14.67 -3.45
N ASP A 246 -8.89 13.57 -3.75
CA ASP A 246 -9.44 12.66 -2.77
C ASP A 246 -9.40 11.23 -3.33
N PRO A 247 -8.28 10.51 -3.14
CA PRO A 247 -8.05 9.20 -3.75
C PRO A 247 -8.82 8.08 -3.05
N ARG A 248 -9.65 8.41 -2.06
CA ARG A 248 -10.55 7.44 -1.43
C ARG A 248 -11.68 7.04 -2.39
N PRO A 249 -12.12 5.77 -2.40
CA PRO A 249 -13.34 5.36 -3.08
C PRO A 249 -14.59 6.12 -2.61
N ASN A 250 -15.64 6.10 -3.43
CA ASN A 250 -17.02 6.38 -3.05
C ASN A 250 -17.71 5.13 -2.46
N LEU A 251 -18.86 5.32 -1.78
CA LEU A 251 -19.54 4.31 -0.94
C LEU A 251 -19.88 2.98 -1.63
N ASN A 252 -19.92 2.92 -2.97
CA ASN A 252 -20.20 1.71 -3.73
C ASN A 252 -19.15 1.43 -4.81
N SER A 253 -17.93 1.90 -4.58
CA SER A 253 -16.85 1.74 -5.56
C SER A 253 -16.65 0.27 -5.95
N PRO A 254 -16.41 -0.03 -7.24
CA PRO A 254 -16.05 -1.36 -7.70
C PRO A 254 -14.82 -1.94 -7.03
N ILE A 255 -13.96 -1.12 -6.41
CA ILE A 255 -12.71 -1.58 -5.80
C ILE A 255 -12.93 -2.46 -4.55
N PHE A 256 -14.13 -2.42 -3.96
CA PHE A 256 -14.53 -3.28 -2.83
C PHE A 256 -14.88 -4.73 -3.23
N THR A 257 -14.88 -5.04 -4.53
CA THR A 257 -15.23 -6.36 -5.05
C THR A 257 -14.04 -7.03 -5.71
N GLY A 258 -14.05 -8.36 -5.73
CA GLY A 258 -13.03 -9.15 -6.43
C GLY A 258 -11.65 -9.14 -5.75
N VAL A 259 -11.55 -8.70 -4.49
CA VAL A 259 -10.28 -8.58 -3.76
C VAL A 259 -9.59 -9.93 -3.64
N ALA A 260 -8.36 -10.03 -4.15
CA ALA A 260 -7.54 -11.21 -4.01
C ALA A 260 -7.00 -11.27 -2.58
N THR A 261 -7.01 -12.45 -1.98
CA THR A 261 -6.31 -12.68 -0.72
C THR A 261 -4.88 -13.10 -1.05
N PRO A 262 -3.86 -12.30 -0.69
CA PRO A 262 -2.47 -12.72 -0.82
C PRO A 262 -2.26 -14.08 -0.13
N ALA A 263 -1.43 -14.94 -0.74
CA ALA A 263 -1.18 -16.28 -0.20
C ALA A 263 -0.36 -16.27 1.10
N SER A 264 0.36 -15.18 1.37
CA SER A 264 1.22 -14.95 2.54
C SER A 264 0.50 -14.18 3.64
N ASN A 265 0.92 -14.39 4.89
CA ASN A 265 0.42 -13.68 6.08
C ASN A 265 1.22 -12.40 6.40
N GLU A 266 1.99 -11.90 5.44
CA GLU A 266 2.89 -10.75 5.62
C GLU A 266 2.21 -9.40 5.41
N ALA A 267 1.23 -9.36 4.50
CA ALA A 267 0.40 -8.21 4.24
C ALA A 267 -0.86 -8.24 5.12
N GLU A 268 -1.33 -7.06 5.52
CA GLU A 268 -2.64 -6.90 6.12
C GLU A 268 -3.72 -7.37 5.15
N VAL A 269 -4.66 -8.18 5.63
CA VAL A 269 -5.77 -8.65 4.82
C VAL A 269 -6.86 -7.59 4.80
N VAL A 270 -6.98 -6.90 3.67
CA VAL A 270 -8.05 -5.93 3.43
C VAL A 270 -9.04 -6.43 2.39
N ASN A 271 -10.18 -5.74 2.27
CA ASN A 271 -11.31 -6.09 1.41
C ASN A 271 -11.57 -5.03 0.32
N TYR A 272 -10.56 -4.24 0.02
CA TYR A 272 -10.54 -3.28 -1.07
C TYR A 272 -9.25 -3.43 -1.89
N ARG A 273 -9.30 -2.95 -3.13
CA ARG A 273 -8.13 -2.71 -3.96
C ARG A 273 -7.71 -1.24 -3.85
N GLY A 274 -6.43 -0.96 -4.04
CA GLY A 274 -5.84 0.36 -3.85
C GLY A 274 -5.34 0.58 -2.43
N ALA A 275 -4.74 1.74 -2.22
CA ALA A 275 -4.12 2.15 -0.96
C ALA A 275 -5.09 2.69 0.08
N PHE A 276 -6.34 2.93 -0.29
CA PHE A 276 -7.33 3.61 0.57
C PHE A 276 -8.62 2.81 0.66
N ASP A 277 -9.12 2.68 1.88
CA ASP A 277 -10.54 2.50 2.15
C ASP A 277 -11.20 3.90 2.25
N CYS A 278 -12.17 4.09 3.14
CA CYS A 278 -12.75 5.42 3.34
C CYS A 278 -11.88 6.36 4.21
N ASP A 279 -10.78 5.89 4.81
CA ASP A 279 -9.83 6.73 5.51
C ASP A 279 -8.70 7.20 4.58
N ASN A 280 -8.33 8.46 4.72
CA ASN A 280 -7.17 9.02 4.02
C ASN A 280 -6.04 9.13 5.03
N TRP A 281 -5.27 8.05 5.14
CA TRP A 281 -4.14 7.92 6.06
C TRP A 281 -3.01 8.93 5.82
N MET A 282 -3.02 9.67 4.71
CA MET A 282 -2.06 10.75 4.44
C MET A 282 -2.44 12.08 5.13
N LYS A 283 -3.67 12.23 5.63
CA LYS A 283 -4.13 13.48 6.24
C LYS A 283 -3.37 13.79 7.54
N GLY A 284 -3.14 15.08 7.77
CA GLY A 284 -2.58 15.60 9.01
C GLY A 284 -1.06 15.62 9.11
N TRP A 285 -0.34 14.75 8.39
CA TRP A 285 1.13 14.68 8.47
C TRP A 285 1.87 14.95 7.14
N SER A 286 1.23 14.67 6.00
CA SER A 286 1.88 14.79 4.69
C SER A 286 1.92 16.24 4.16
N ALA A 287 2.83 16.51 3.22
CA ALA A 287 2.92 17.73 2.43
C ALA A 287 1.66 17.92 1.61
N LEU A 288 1.13 16.86 0.98
CA LEU A 288 -0.15 16.91 0.28
C LEU A 288 -1.27 17.45 1.20
N SER A 289 -1.30 17.01 2.46
CA SER A 289 -2.24 17.53 3.46
C SER A 289 -1.97 18.99 3.79
N GLN A 290 -0.71 19.34 4.08
CA GLN A 290 -0.33 20.69 4.51
C GLN A 290 -0.48 21.73 3.41
N TYR A 291 -0.29 21.35 2.15
CA TYR A 291 -0.33 22.23 0.99
C TYR A 291 -1.74 22.32 0.37
N GLY A 292 -2.75 21.69 0.98
CA GLY A 292 -4.14 21.86 0.58
C GLY A 292 -4.53 21.12 -0.71
N TYR A 293 -3.87 19.99 -1.00
CA TYR A 293 -4.29 19.12 -2.09
C TYR A 293 -5.61 18.41 -1.76
N PHE A 294 -5.79 17.99 -0.50
CA PHE A 294 -6.92 17.15 -0.12
C PHE A 294 -8.24 17.88 0.01
N GLY A 295 -9.29 17.25 -0.53
CA GLY A 295 -10.69 17.58 -0.27
C GLY A 295 -11.40 16.54 0.58
N GLU A 296 -12.65 16.84 0.91
CA GLU A 296 -13.63 15.87 1.45
C GLU A 296 -14.69 15.62 0.37
N LEU A 297 -14.30 14.92 -0.70
CA LEU A 297 -15.12 14.70 -1.88
C LEU A 297 -15.68 13.28 -1.95
N ALA A 298 -14.94 12.32 -1.40
CA ALA A 298 -15.35 10.93 -1.32
C ALA A 298 -16.60 10.79 -0.44
N THR A 299 -17.55 10.01 -0.92
CA THR A 299 -18.80 9.69 -0.21
C THR A 299 -18.67 8.45 0.68
N CYS A 300 -17.58 7.71 0.56
CA CYS A 300 -17.24 6.62 1.47
C CYS A 300 -16.96 7.25 2.82
N THR A 301 -17.70 6.82 3.82
CA THR A 301 -17.49 7.25 5.19
C THR A 301 -16.68 6.17 5.87
N SER A 302 -15.52 6.52 6.44
CA SER A 302 -14.79 5.64 7.35
C SER A 302 -15.82 5.04 8.28
N SER A 303 -15.79 3.72 8.40
CA SER A 303 -16.59 3.01 9.38
C SER A 303 -16.43 3.81 10.67
N THR A 304 -17.49 4.52 11.06
CA THR A 304 -17.36 5.62 12.01
C THR A 304 -17.06 4.95 13.32
N TYR A 305 -15.78 4.94 13.69
CA TYR A 305 -15.39 4.36 14.97
C TYR A 305 -16.21 5.07 16.01
N GLN A 306 -17.11 4.32 16.63
CA GLN A 306 -17.76 4.80 17.83
C GLN A 306 -16.70 4.65 18.90
N GLU A 307 -16.34 5.76 19.53
CA GLU A 307 -15.35 5.77 20.58
C GLU A 307 -16.03 6.15 21.88
N ASN A 308 -15.69 5.47 22.97
CA ASN A 308 -16.09 5.93 24.29
C ASN A 308 -15.03 6.86 24.88
N GLU A 309 -15.37 7.53 25.98
CA GLU A 309 -14.47 8.43 26.71
C GLU A 309 -13.18 7.76 27.25
N ASN A 310 -13.11 6.43 27.21
CA ASN A 310 -11.99 5.64 27.73
C ASN A 310 -11.10 5.07 26.61
N GLY A 311 -11.29 5.48 25.35
CA GLY A 311 -10.40 5.12 24.24
C GLY A 311 -10.66 3.75 23.61
N VAL A 312 -11.85 3.16 23.82
CA VAL A 312 -12.27 1.98 23.04
C VAL A 312 -12.96 2.47 21.79
N ALA A 313 -12.44 2.09 20.62
CA ALA A 313 -13.00 2.42 19.33
C ALA A 313 -13.59 1.16 18.68
N VAL A 314 -14.76 1.24 18.03
CA VAL A 314 -15.37 0.10 17.33
C VAL A 314 -15.89 0.51 15.97
N SER A 315 -15.59 -0.30 14.97
CA SER A 315 -16.15 -0.19 13.64
C SER A 315 -16.57 -1.55 13.08
N THR A 316 -17.44 -1.54 12.07
CA THR A 316 -17.89 -2.75 11.39
C THR A 316 -17.77 -2.61 9.88
N TYR A 317 -17.27 -3.66 9.22
CA TYR A 317 -17.22 -3.73 7.76
C TYR A 317 -17.41 -5.17 7.24
N PRO A 318 -18.21 -5.41 6.19
CA PRO A 318 -19.04 -4.42 5.51
C PRO A 318 -20.21 -3.99 6.39
N ASN A 319 -20.67 -2.75 6.23
CA ASN A 319 -21.88 -2.23 6.85
C ASN A 319 -22.48 -1.15 5.94
N PRO A 320 -23.58 -1.42 5.20
CA PRO A 320 -24.49 -2.55 5.35
C PRO A 320 -23.90 -3.94 5.01
N VAL A 321 -24.38 -4.97 5.69
CA VAL A 321 -23.99 -6.37 5.49
C VAL A 321 -24.86 -7.01 4.42
N TYR A 322 -24.27 -7.39 3.28
CA TYR A 322 -24.91 -8.17 2.22
C TYR A 322 -24.40 -9.60 2.24
N GLY A 323 -24.77 -10.38 3.26
CA GLY A 323 -24.30 -11.75 3.45
C GLY A 323 -24.27 -12.20 4.90
N PHE A 324 -23.54 -13.28 5.17
CA PHE A 324 -23.60 -13.95 6.47
C PHE A 324 -22.68 -13.34 7.53
N ASN A 325 -21.69 -12.52 7.16
CA ASN A 325 -20.65 -12.07 8.09
C ASN A 325 -20.34 -10.57 7.93
N THR A 326 -19.97 -9.93 9.03
CA THR A 326 -19.32 -8.62 9.09
C THR A 326 -18.11 -8.70 10.02
N ASN A 327 -17.01 -8.03 9.70
CA ASN A 327 -15.85 -7.91 10.57
C ASN A 327 -16.09 -6.75 11.54
N VAL A 328 -15.81 -7.00 12.82
CA VAL A 328 -15.80 -6.01 13.89
C VAL A 328 -14.34 -5.69 14.19
N SER A 329 -13.90 -4.50 13.79
CA SER A 329 -12.60 -3.96 14.21
C SER A 329 -12.81 -3.18 15.50
N PHE A 330 -11.98 -3.43 16.50
CA PHE A 330 -12.02 -2.68 17.76
C PHE A 330 -10.62 -2.41 18.30
N GLU A 331 -10.43 -1.20 18.80
CA GLU A 331 -9.17 -0.76 19.41
C GLU A 331 -9.30 -0.75 20.93
N LEU A 332 -8.29 -1.28 21.61
CA LEU A 332 -8.23 -1.31 23.07
C LEU A 332 -7.04 -0.49 23.58
N PRO A 333 -7.24 0.40 24.56
CA PRO A 333 -6.15 1.15 25.17
C PRO A 333 -5.19 0.21 25.93
N GLN A 334 -5.72 -0.88 26.49
CA GLN A 334 -4.95 -1.96 27.14
C GLN A 334 -5.67 -3.31 26.97
N ALA A 335 -4.94 -4.40 27.20
CA ALA A 335 -5.51 -5.75 27.10
C ALA A 335 -6.69 -5.95 28.05
N SER A 336 -7.84 -6.36 27.52
CA SER A 336 -9.11 -6.54 28.23
C SER A 336 -9.87 -7.75 27.73
N ASP A 337 -10.74 -8.33 28.56
CA ASP A 337 -11.78 -9.23 28.08
C ASP A 337 -12.79 -8.46 27.22
N VAL A 338 -13.27 -9.09 26.15
CA VAL A 338 -14.17 -8.48 25.17
C VAL A 338 -15.35 -9.38 24.88
N THR A 339 -16.56 -8.81 24.92
CA THR A 339 -17.79 -9.50 24.50
C THR A 339 -18.52 -8.67 23.45
N LEU A 340 -18.90 -9.30 22.34
CA LEU A 340 -19.75 -8.72 21.32
C LEU A 340 -21.20 -9.11 21.59
N LYS A 341 -22.11 -8.14 21.64
CA LYS A 341 -23.55 -8.37 21.76
C LYS A 341 -24.30 -7.62 20.68
N LEU A 342 -25.21 -8.29 19.99
CA LEU A 342 -26.04 -7.66 18.97
C LEU A 342 -27.49 -7.62 19.45
N TYR A 343 -28.11 -6.45 19.37
CA TYR A 343 -29.49 -6.20 19.76
C TYR A 343 -30.32 -5.78 18.54
N ASP A 344 -31.57 -6.25 18.48
CA ASP A 344 -32.54 -5.70 17.53
C ASP A 344 -33.08 -4.33 18.00
N MET A 345 -33.87 -3.66 17.16
CA MET A 345 -34.44 -2.34 17.48
C MET A 345 -35.42 -2.31 18.66
N THR A 346 -35.87 -3.47 19.13
CA THR A 346 -36.69 -3.59 20.36
C THR A 346 -35.84 -3.69 21.62
N GLY A 347 -34.51 -3.79 21.47
CA GLY A 347 -33.57 -4.01 22.56
C GLY A 347 -33.41 -5.49 22.94
N LYS A 348 -33.94 -6.42 22.14
CA LYS A 348 -33.76 -7.86 22.39
C LYS A 348 -32.38 -8.29 21.91
N LEU A 349 -31.65 -8.98 22.79
CA LEU A 349 -30.38 -9.62 22.45
C LEU A 349 -30.61 -10.75 21.43
N VAL A 350 -29.94 -10.68 20.29
CA VAL A 350 -30.05 -11.66 19.19
C VAL A 350 -28.77 -12.45 18.96
N VAL A 351 -27.60 -11.88 19.27
CA VAL A 351 -26.30 -12.57 19.21
C VAL A 351 -25.46 -12.16 20.42
N ALA A 352 -24.74 -13.10 21.00
CA ALA A 352 -23.70 -12.84 21.99
C ALA A 352 -22.48 -13.72 21.67
N ASN A 353 -21.31 -13.11 21.58
CA ASN A 353 -20.05 -13.78 21.30
C ASN A 353 -18.99 -13.29 22.29
N ASP A 354 -18.53 -14.19 23.15
CA ASP A 354 -17.45 -13.90 24.10
C ASP A 354 -16.11 -14.21 23.42
N LEU A 355 -15.30 -13.16 23.25
CA LEU A 355 -13.99 -13.27 22.59
C LEU A 355 -12.88 -13.59 23.61
N GLY A 356 -13.16 -13.53 24.91
CA GLY A 356 -12.15 -13.61 25.95
C GLY A 356 -11.18 -12.42 25.90
N ARG A 357 -9.95 -12.64 26.37
CA ARG A 357 -8.95 -11.60 26.53
C ARG A 357 -8.29 -11.21 25.21
N ALA A 358 -8.45 -9.95 24.81
CA ALA A 358 -7.81 -9.34 23.64
C ALA A 358 -6.61 -8.45 24.04
N ALA A 359 -5.68 -8.23 23.12
CA ALA A 359 -4.48 -7.42 23.34
C ALA A 359 -4.78 -5.92 23.23
N ALA A 360 -3.88 -5.07 23.71
CA ALA A 360 -3.93 -3.63 23.44
C ALA A 360 -3.71 -3.36 21.94
N GLY A 361 -4.27 -2.25 21.44
CA GLY A 361 -4.26 -1.88 20.02
C GLY A 361 -5.43 -2.48 19.23
N THR A 362 -5.30 -2.51 17.91
CA THR A 362 -6.36 -2.96 17.00
C THR A 362 -6.53 -4.47 17.02
N ASN A 363 -7.77 -4.91 17.18
CA ASN A 363 -8.20 -6.30 17.15
C ASN A 363 -9.36 -6.46 16.16
N ASN A 364 -9.50 -7.66 15.60
CA ASN A 364 -10.56 -7.97 14.64
C ASN A 364 -11.32 -9.23 15.08
N ALA A 365 -12.64 -9.24 14.85
CA ALA A 365 -13.48 -10.39 15.09
C ALA A 365 -14.61 -10.49 14.07
N THR A 366 -14.82 -11.69 13.52
CA THR A 366 -15.94 -11.93 12.59
C THR A 366 -17.24 -12.15 13.36
N LEU A 367 -18.27 -11.38 13.03
CA LEU A 367 -19.62 -11.55 13.52
C LEU A 367 -20.52 -12.17 12.44
N ASN A 368 -21.05 -13.37 12.71
CA ASN A 368 -22.03 -14.00 11.83
C ASN A 368 -23.43 -13.42 12.07
N VAL A 369 -24.00 -12.82 11.05
CA VAL A 369 -25.35 -12.22 11.02
C VAL A 369 -26.28 -13.00 10.08
N GLY A 370 -25.88 -14.18 9.63
CA GLY A 370 -26.53 -14.92 8.57
C GLY A 370 -27.92 -15.44 8.86
N GLN A 371 -28.23 -15.62 10.14
CA GLN A 371 -29.55 -16.08 10.61
C GLN A 371 -30.48 -14.92 10.98
N LEU A 372 -30.01 -13.68 10.86
CA LEU A 372 -30.78 -12.49 11.22
C LEU A 372 -31.70 -12.07 10.08
N LEU A 373 -32.86 -11.52 10.42
CA LEU A 373 -33.73 -10.90 9.43
C LEU A 373 -33.11 -9.61 8.92
N SER A 374 -33.43 -9.24 7.67
CA SER A 374 -33.07 -7.94 7.14
C SER A 374 -33.60 -6.81 8.04
N GLY A 375 -32.73 -5.90 8.46
CA GLY A 375 -33.08 -4.85 9.41
C GLY A 375 -31.89 -4.11 10.01
N LEU A 376 -32.20 -3.15 10.89
CA LEU A 376 -31.22 -2.40 11.67
C LEU A 376 -30.99 -3.08 13.03
N TYR A 377 -29.73 -3.18 13.43
CA TYR A 377 -29.29 -3.75 14.69
C TYR A 377 -28.29 -2.81 15.38
N VAL A 378 -28.09 -3.00 16.67
CA VAL A 378 -27.07 -2.30 17.47
C VAL A 378 -26.09 -3.33 18.01
N LEU A 379 -24.84 -3.26 17.55
CA LEU A 379 -23.72 -3.98 18.14
C LEU A 379 -23.21 -3.23 19.35
N ALA A 380 -23.05 -3.91 20.46
CA ALA A 380 -22.36 -3.44 21.66
C ALA A 380 -21.08 -4.26 21.84
N VAL A 381 -19.95 -3.59 21.98
CA VAL A 381 -18.67 -4.18 22.36
C VAL A 381 -18.43 -3.82 23.81
N GLU A 382 -18.49 -4.82 24.68
CA GLU A 382 -18.31 -4.67 26.11
C GLU A 382 -16.88 -5.03 26.49
N THR A 383 -16.23 -4.14 27.24
CA THR A 383 -14.87 -4.29 27.73
C THR A 383 -14.79 -3.84 29.20
N SER A 384 -13.63 -4.03 29.84
CA SER A 384 -13.36 -3.45 31.16
C SER A 384 -13.31 -1.91 31.16
N PHE A 385 -13.16 -1.27 29.99
CA PHE A 385 -13.18 0.18 29.79
C PHE A 385 -14.57 0.73 29.44
N GLY A 386 -15.60 -0.10 29.51
CA GLY A 386 -16.98 0.26 29.21
C GLY A 386 -17.46 -0.31 27.88
N THR A 387 -18.62 0.20 27.45
CA THR A 387 -19.34 -0.30 26.28
C THR A 387 -19.34 0.74 25.17
N VAL A 388 -19.08 0.28 23.95
CA VAL A 388 -19.20 1.08 22.73
C VAL A 388 -20.27 0.45 21.85
N THR A 389 -21.13 1.27 21.24
CA THR A 389 -22.21 0.77 20.37
C THR A 389 -22.07 1.24 18.93
N GLN A 390 -22.16 0.33 17.97
CA GLN A 390 -22.18 0.60 16.53
C GLN A 390 -23.49 0.12 15.91
N LYS A 391 -24.10 0.93 15.04
CA LYS A 391 -25.28 0.49 14.27
C LYS A 391 -24.84 -0.42 13.13
N ILE A 392 -25.54 -1.53 12.91
CA ILE A 392 -25.30 -2.46 11.80
C ILE A 392 -26.59 -2.63 11.00
N THR A 393 -26.52 -2.44 9.69
CA THR A 393 -27.65 -2.73 8.79
C THR A 393 -27.41 -4.08 8.12
N VAL A 394 -28.34 -5.01 8.22
CA VAL A 394 -28.25 -6.35 7.62
C VAL A 394 -29.26 -6.48 6.49
N PHE A 395 -28.81 -7.00 5.35
CA PHE A 395 -29.63 -7.34 4.18
C PHE A 395 -29.44 -8.83 3.83
N ASN A 396 -30.24 -9.70 4.46
CA ASN A 396 -30.33 -11.12 4.14
C ASN A 396 -31.52 -11.38 3.21
N ARG A 397 -31.31 -12.18 2.17
CA ARG A 397 -32.34 -12.63 1.22
C ARG A 397 -32.96 -13.94 1.65
#